data_AF-A0A7W7HIG7-F1
#
_entry.id   AF-A0A7W7HIG7-F1
#
_cell.length_a   1.000
_cell.length_b   1.000
_cell.length_c   1.000
_cell.angle_alpha   90.00
_cell.angle_beta   90.00
_cell.angle_gamma   90.00
#
_symmetry.space_group_name_H-M   'P 1'
#
loop_
_entity.id
_entity.type
_entity.pdbx_description
1 polymer ?
#
loop_
_entity_poly.entity_id
_entity_poly.type
_entity_poly.pdbx_seq_one_letter_code
_entity_poly.pdbx_strand_id
1 'polypeptide(L)'
;MNITSIRADVAVIDELLREIAKRPVDVGDPNWVATMRQAPPPVEEAGVAVEAAAALEALLDAYETGGAAAREEVRAVFRDHPRFRWAVHLPAAWESEAEFRRRLVHVSAGSQGCDPRDELMSIWWLCNRARERGIDVEPVLRDVADLSSDVDIGGFGSMRMLIMRGLEIHDID
;
A
#
# COMPACT_ATOMS: atom_id res chain seq x y z
N MET A 1 11.12 -17.19 2.73
CA MET A 1 10.09 -17.38 3.77
C MET A 1 8.82 -17.88 3.08
N ASN A 2 8.04 -18.79 3.67
CA ASN A 2 6.74 -19.16 3.08
C ASN A 2 5.64 -18.21 3.60
N ILE A 3 4.57 -18.06 2.83
CA ILE A 3 3.49 -17.09 3.11
C ILE A 3 2.76 -17.35 4.43
N THR A 4 2.70 -18.61 4.89
CA THR A 4 2.14 -18.97 6.20
C THR A 4 2.94 -18.36 7.35
N SER A 5 4.28 -18.41 7.29
CA SER A 5 5.14 -17.78 8.29
C SER A 5 4.98 -16.26 8.26
N ILE A 6 4.99 -15.67 7.06
CA ILE A 6 4.81 -14.22 6.88
C ILE A 6 3.48 -13.78 7.51
N ARG A 7 2.40 -14.52 7.27
CA ARG A 7 1.07 -14.23 7.84
C ARG A 7 1.09 -14.26 9.38
N ALA A 8 1.82 -15.20 9.99
CA ALA A 8 1.92 -15.25 11.45
C ALA A 8 2.65 -14.01 12.01
N ASP A 9 3.74 -13.59 11.36
CA ASP A 9 4.47 -12.37 11.74
C ASP A 9 3.58 -11.12 11.59
N VAL A 10 2.87 -11.01 10.46
CA VAL A 10 1.90 -9.94 10.22
C VAL A 10 0.81 -9.89 11.29
N ALA A 11 0.29 -11.05 11.71
CA ALA A 11 -0.72 -11.11 12.76
C ALA A 11 -0.22 -10.58 14.11
N VAL A 12 1.03 -10.88 14.47
CA VAL A 12 1.67 -10.34 15.68
C VAL A 12 1.86 -8.83 15.56
N ILE A 13 2.31 -8.34 14.42
CA ILE A 13 2.53 -6.90 14.18
C ILE A 13 1.19 -6.14 14.22
N ASP A 14 0.14 -6.66 13.55
CA ASP A 14 -1.20 -6.06 13.58
C ASP A 14 -1.72 -5.89 15.02
N GLU A 15 -1.46 -6.89 15.85
CA GLU A 15 -1.85 -6.88 17.26
C GLU A 15 -1.12 -5.79 18.06
N LEU A 16 0.19 -5.65 17.84
CA LEU A 16 1.01 -4.62 18.51
C LEU A 16 0.59 -3.20 18.09
N LEU A 17 0.06 -3.03 16.88
CA LEU A 17 -0.45 -1.76 16.37
C LEU A 17 -1.84 -1.39 16.91
N ARG A 18 -2.52 -2.31 17.61
CA ARG A 18 -3.93 -2.16 18.01
C ARG A 18 -4.23 -0.88 18.78
N GLU A 19 -3.47 -0.59 19.83
CA GLU A 19 -3.77 0.54 20.71
C GLU A 19 -3.39 1.88 20.07
N ILE A 20 -2.41 1.89 19.17
CA ILE A 20 -2.06 3.06 18.35
C ILE A 20 -3.19 3.34 17.36
N ALA A 21 -3.67 2.33 16.64
CA ALA A 21 -4.72 2.47 15.63
C ALA A 21 -6.09 2.91 16.20
N LYS A 22 -6.35 2.65 17.48
CA LYS A 22 -7.58 3.09 18.16
C LYS A 22 -7.50 4.51 18.73
N ARG A 23 -6.32 5.12 18.76
CA ARG A 23 -6.12 6.44 19.36
C ARG A 23 -6.91 7.47 18.55
N PRO A 24 -7.91 8.17 19.14
CA PRO A 24 -8.66 9.18 18.42
C PRO A 24 -7.75 10.37 18.11
N VAL A 25 -7.93 10.95 16.92
CA VAL A 25 -7.36 12.26 16.60
C VAL A 25 -8.31 13.33 17.13
N ASP A 26 -7.83 14.21 18.01
CA ASP A 26 -8.61 15.35 18.49
C ASP A 26 -8.64 16.44 17.42
N VAL A 27 -9.62 16.40 16.53
CA VAL A 27 -9.81 17.41 15.47
C VAL A 27 -10.23 18.78 16.00
N GLY A 28 -10.56 18.89 17.30
CA GLY A 28 -10.87 20.15 17.97
C GLY A 28 -9.63 20.94 18.40
N ASP A 29 -8.46 20.30 18.50
CA ASP A 29 -7.19 20.98 18.77
C ASP A 29 -6.76 21.78 17.52
N PRO A 30 -6.62 23.12 17.59
CA PRO A 30 -6.14 23.92 16.45
C PRO A 30 -4.79 23.46 15.86
N ASN A 31 -4.00 22.70 16.63
CA ASN A 31 -2.71 22.17 16.22
C ASN A 31 -2.74 20.69 15.82
N TRP A 32 -3.91 20.05 15.73
CA TRP A 32 -4.02 18.60 15.51
C TRP A 32 -3.23 18.11 14.29
N VAL A 33 -3.20 18.89 13.19
CA VAL A 33 -2.44 18.59 11.97
C VAL A 33 -0.94 18.59 12.25
N ALA A 34 -0.44 19.57 13.00
CA ALA A 34 0.97 19.68 13.33
C ALA A 34 1.41 18.53 14.25
N THR A 35 0.58 18.20 15.24
CA THR A 35 0.78 17.07 16.15
C THR A 35 0.84 15.74 15.38
N MET A 36 -0.08 15.52 14.45
CA MET A 36 -0.08 14.33 13.59
C MET A 36 1.17 14.23 12.70
N ARG A 37 1.64 15.35 12.13
CA ARG A 37 2.84 15.38 11.27
C ARG A 37 4.14 15.13 12.04
N GLN A 38 4.16 15.43 13.34
CA GLN A 38 5.33 15.24 14.20
C GLN A 38 5.33 13.88 14.91
N ALA A 39 4.20 13.18 14.92
CA ALA A 39 4.10 11.86 15.52
C ALA A 39 5.03 10.87 14.79
N PRO A 40 5.71 9.97 15.52
CA PRO A 40 6.45 8.90 14.89
C PRO A 40 5.52 8.01 14.05
N PRO A 41 6.02 7.40 12.95
CA PRO A 41 5.27 6.38 12.24
C PRO A 41 4.78 5.26 13.19
N PRO A 42 3.57 4.71 13.01
CA PRO A 42 3.00 3.75 13.95
C PRO A 42 3.87 2.50 14.19
N VAL A 43 4.57 2.02 13.16
CA VAL A 43 5.49 0.88 13.27
C VAL A 43 6.76 1.21 14.07
N GLU A 44 7.19 2.47 14.07
CA GLU A 44 8.31 2.94 14.90
C GLU A 44 7.86 3.11 16.36
N GLU A 45 6.68 3.69 16.60
CA GLU A 45 6.10 3.83 17.94
C GLU A 45 5.89 2.46 18.60
N ALA A 46 5.46 1.46 17.83
CA ALA A 46 5.30 0.08 18.31
C ALA A 46 6.63 -0.69 18.44
N GLY A 47 7.75 -0.14 17.97
CA GLY A 47 9.06 -0.79 18.04
C GLY A 47 9.20 -2.02 17.12
N VAL A 48 8.46 -2.05 16.01
CA VAL A 48 8.37 -3.20 15.07
C VAL A 48 8.75 -2.81 13.63
N ALA A 49 9.42 -1.67 13.45
CA ALA A 49 9.69 -1.12 12.12
C ALA A 49 10.50 -2.07 11.22
N VAL A 50 11.47 -2.79 11.77
CA VAL A 50 12.33 -3.73 11.02
C VAL A 50 11.54 -4.96 10.59
N GLU A 51 10.77 -5.54 11.51
CA GLU A 51 9.94 -6.72 11.29
C GLU A 51 8.82 -6.41 10.30
N ALA A 52 8.18 -5.24 10.43
CA ALA A 52 7.14 -4.78 9.53
C ALA A 52 7.66 -4.55 8.10
N ALA A 53 8.83 -3.93 7.96
CA ALA A 53 9.47 -3.76 6.65
C ALA A 53 9.83 -5.12 6.02
N ALA A 54 10.42 -6.04 6.80
CA ALA A 54 10.76 -7.38 6.31
C ALA A 54 9.53 -8.20 5.89
N ALA A 55 8.44 -8.12 6.67
CA ALA A 55 7.18 -8.78 6.34
C ALA A 55 6.55 -8.18 5.08
N LEU A 56 6.55 -6.85 4.94
CA LEU A 56 6.05 -6.18 3.73
C LEU A 56 6.84 -6.61 2.50
N GLU A 57 8.18 -6.54 2.54
CA GLU A 57 9.02 -6.97 1.41
C GLU A 57 8.75 -8.43 1.01
N ALA A 58 8.63 -9.33 1.99
CA ALA A 58 8.35 -10.73 1.72
C ALA A 58 6.95 -10.95 1.12
N LEU A 59 5.93 -10.18 1.53
CA LEU A 59 4.60 -10.23 0.92
C LEU A 59 4.63 -9.75 -0.53
N LEU A 60 5.33 -8.65 -0.83
CA LEU A 60 5.42 -8.11 -2.17
C LEU A 60 6.20 -9.07 -3.10
N ASP A 61 7.28 -9.68 -2.63
CA ASP A 61 8.00 -10.71 -3.40
C ASP A 61 7.11 -11.91 -3.73
N ALA A 62 6.33 -12.40 -2.75
CA ALA A 62 5.39 -13.49 -2.97
C ALA A 62 4.27 -13.10 -3.96
N TYR A 63 3.79 -11.86 -3.90
CA TYR A 63 2.76 -11.35 -4.80
C TYR A 63 3.24 -11.29 -6.25
N GLU A 64 4.48 -10.85 -6.47
CA GLU A 64 5.04 -10.73 -7.81
C GLU A 64 5.36 -12.10 -8.42
N THR A 65 5.95 -12.99 -7.64
CA THR A 65 6.53 -14.26 -8.15
C THR A 65 5.63 -15.48 -8.00
N GLY A 66 4.69 -15.49 -7.04
CA GLY A 66 3.97 -16.69 -6.61
C GLY A 66 2.73 -17.07 -7.41
N GLY A 67 2.45 -16.39 -8.53
CA GLY A 67 1.28 -16.65 -9.38
C GLY A 67 -0.06 -16.28 -8.72
N ALA A 68 -1.18 -16.68 -9.34
CA ALA A 68 -2.51 -16.22 -8.96
C ALA A 68 -2.91 -16.62 -7.52
N ALA A 69 -2.60 -17.85 -7.10
CA ALA A 69 -2.94 -18.33 -5.76
C ALA A 69 -2.20 -17.56 -4.66
N ALA A 70 -0.89 -17.34 -4.82
CA ALA A 70 -0.12 -16.55 -3.86
C ALA A 70 -0.59 -15.09 -3.81
N ARG A 71 -0.96 -14.50 -4.96
CA ARG A 71 -1.52 -13.15 -4.99
C ARG A 71 -2.80 -13.04 -4.17
N GLU A 72 -3.72 -14.00 -4.31
CA GLU A 72 -4.94 -13.99 -3.49
C GLU A 72 -4.63 -14.18 -2.00
N GLU A 73 -3.69 -15.05 -1.66
CA GLU A 73 -3.26 -15.22 -0.27
C GLU A 73 -2.65 -13.94 0.32
N VAL A 74 -1.83 -13.20 -0.44
CA VAL A 74 -1.29 -11.89 -0.02
C VAL A 74 -2.41 -10.86 0.17
N ARG A 75 -3.38 -10.78 -0.77
CA ARG A 75 -4.54 -9.91 -0.62
C ARG A 75 -5.33 -10.26 0.66
N ALA A 76 -5.51 -11.54 0.94
CA ALA A 76 -6.16 -12.01 2.15
C ALA A 76 -5.38 -11.59 3.41
N VAL A 77 -4.04 -11.66 3.41
CA VAL A 77 -3.22 -11.15 4.54
C VAL A 77 -3.51 -9.66 4.80
N PHE A 78 -3.47 -8.81 3.77
CA PHE A 78 -3.77 -7.38 3.96
C PHE A 78 -5.22 -7.10 4.40
N ARG A 79 -6.17 -7.93 3.95
CA ARG A 79 -7.59 -7.82 4.31
C ARG A 79 -7.84 -8.23 5.76
N ASP A 80 -7.21 -9.31 6.21
CA ASP A 80 -7.39 -9.89 7.54
C ASP A 80 -6.64 -9.10 8.63
N HIS A 81 -5.63 -8.32 8.24
CA HIS A 81 -4.74 -7.56 9.13
C HIS A 81 -4.75 -6.05 8.78
N PRO A 82 -5.88 -5.35 9.04
CA PRO A 82 -6.09 -3.99 8.58
C PRO A 82 -5.19 -2.95 9.25
N ARG A 83 -4.68 -3.20 10.46
CA ARG A 83 -3.81 -2.25 11.17
C ARG A 83 -2.38 -2.35 10.66
N PHE A 84 -1.93 -3.57 10.39
CA PHE A 84 -0.69 -3.79 9.63
C PHE A 84 -0.78 -3.07 8.29
N ARG A 85 -1.84 -3.33 7.50
CA ARG A 85 -2.08 -2.65 6.22
C ARG A 85 -2.05 -1.13 6.34
N TRP A 86 -2.70 -0.58 7.37
CA TRP A 86 -2.76 0.87 7.61
C TRP A 86 -1.37 1.46 7.93
N ALA A 87 -0.54 0.74 8.68
CA ALA A 87 0.71 1.28 9.21
C ALA A 87 1.93 1.06 8.30
N VAL A 88 1.94 0.02 7.47
CA VAL A 88 3.13 -0.34 6.69
C VAL A 88 3.19 0.42 5.38
N HIS A 89 4.34 1.02 5.12
CA HIS A 89 4.62 1.76 3.90
C HIS A 89 6.03 1.48 3.41
N LEU A 90 6.23 1.53 2.10
CA LEU A 90 7.56 1.62 1.52
C LEU A 90 8.16 3.00 1.85
N PRO A 91 9.51 3.15 1.86
CA PRO A 91 10.15 4.44 2.11
C PRO A 91 9.56 5.57 1.27
N ALA A 92 9.46 6.79 1.81
CA ALA A 92 8.85 7.89 1.06
C ALA A 92 9.69 8.34 -0.15
N ALA A 93 11.02 8.25 -0.04
CA ALA A 93 11.95 8.57 -1.12
C ALA A 93 12.08 7.43 -2.13
N TRP A 94 12.13 7.78 -3.41
CA TRP A 94 12.41 6.90 -4.53
C TRP A 94 12.76 7.71 -5.77
N GLU A 95 13.57 7.11 -6.64
CA GLU A 95 14.16 7.78 -7.79
C GLU A 95 14.18 6.92 -9.06
N SER A 96 13.89 5.62 -8.96
CA SER A 96 13.95 4.70 -10.09
C SER A 96 12.59 4.16 -10.52
N GLU A 97 12.52 3.68 -11.77
CA GLU A 97 11.36 2.96 -12.32
C GLU A 97 11.04 1.69 -11.53
N ALA A 98 12.04 0.94 -11.08
CA ALA A 98 11.85 -0.26 -10.28
C ALA A 98 11.16 0.05 -8.93
N GLU A 99 11.56 1.15 -8.29
CA GLU A 99 10.95 1.62 -7.05
C GLU A 99 9.53 2.16 -7.25
N PHE A 100 9.27 2.84 -8.37
CA PHE A 100 7.92 3.24 -8.78
C PHE A 100 7.02 2.01 -8.97
N ARG A 101 7.50 1.02 -9.73
CA ARG A 101 6.79 -0.24 -9.97
C ARG A 101 6.48 -0.95 -8.65
N ARG A 102 7.46 -1.05 -7.74
CA ARG A 102 7.27 -1.70 -6.42
C ARG A 102 6.17 -1.03 -5.59
N ARG A 103 6.01 0.30 -5.69
CA ARG A 103 4.92 1.04 -5.03
C ARG A 103 3.56 0.75 -5.64
N LEU A 104 3.47 0.66 -6.96
CA LEU A 104 2.23 0.23 -7.62
C LEU A 104 1.87 -1.22 -7.28
N VAL A 105 2.87 -2.10 -7.17
CA VAL A 105 2.65 -3.48 -6.67
C VAL A 105 2.10 -3.46 -5.24
N HIS A 106 2.63 -2.61 -4.36
CA HIS A 106 2.09 -2.47 -3.00
C HIS A 106 0.62 -2.02 -2.99
N VAL A 107 0.29 -0.97 -3.77
CA VAL A 107 -1.11 -0.53 -3.93
C VAL A 107 -1.99 -1.67 -4.47
N SER A 108 -1.51 -2.38 -5.48
CA SER A 108 -2.21 -3.51 -6.09
C SER A 108 -2.47 -4.67 -5.11
N ALA A 109 -1.48 -5.00 -4.26
CA ALA A 109 -1.55 -6.06 -3.27
C ALA A 109 -2.52 -5.74 -2.12
N GLY A 110 -2.62 -4.47 -1.71
CA GLY A 110 -3.59 -4.01 -0.71
C GLY A 110 -5.06 -4.21 -1.14
N SER A 111 -5.32 -4.23 -2.45
CA SER A 111 -6.57 -4.68 -3.08
C SER A 111 -7.86 -4.03 -2.55
N GLN A 112 -8.10 -2.77 -2.94
CA GLN A 112 -9.31 -1.97 -2.63
C GLN A 112 -9.67 -1.98 -1.16
N GLY A 113 -9.12 -1.01 -0.42
CA GLY A 113 -9.35 -0.85 1.00
C GLY A 113 -10.75 -0.40 1.33
N CYS A 114 -10.86 0.31 2.46
CA CYS A 114 -12.14 0.81 2.91
C CYS A 114 -12.73 1.85 1.94
N ASP A 115 -11.90 2.56 1.16
CA ASP A 115 -12.34 3.57 0.19
C ASP A 115 -11.50 3.53 -1.09
N PRO A 116 -12.02 3.01 -2.23
CA PRO A 116 -11.28 2.91 -3.49
C PRO A 116 -10.78 4.25 -4.06
N ARG A 117 -11.28 5.38 -3.53
CA ARG A 117 -10.77 6.72 -3.88
C ARG A 117 -9.38 6.97 -3.33
N ASP A 118 -9.04 6.43 -2.15
CA ASP A 118 -7.71 6.59 -1.55
C ASP A 118 -6.65 5.87 -2.39
N GLU A 119 -6.96 4.67 -2.89
CA GLU A 119 -6.09 3.96 -3.84
C GLU A 119 -5.93 4.75 -5.14
N LEU A 120 -7.01 5.31 -5.68
CA LEU A 120 -6.95 6.10 -6.91
C LEU A 120 -6.09 7.36 -6.74
N MET A 121 -6.25 8.09 -5.62
CA MET A 121 -5.39 9.25 -5.30
C MET A 121 -3.92 8.83 -5.21
N SER A 122 -3.64 7.69 -4.56
CA SER A 122 -2.29 7.15 -4.46
C SER A 122 -1.69 6.82 -5.83
N ILE A 123 -2.47 6.21 -6.72
CA ILE A 123 -2.05 5.87 -8.09
C ILE A 123 -1.72 7.13 -8.87
N TRP A 124 -2.59 8.13 -8.87
CA TRP A 124 -2.34 9.38 -9.60
C TRP A 124 -1.13 10.13 -9.06
N TRP A 125 -0.99 10.24 -7.72
CA TRP A 125 0.18 10.86 -7.11
C TRP A 125 1.48 10.17 -7.52
N LEU A 126 1.51 8.82 -7.48
CA LEU A 126 2.67 8.04 -7.92
C LEU A 126 3.00 8.27 -9.39
N CYS A 127 1.98 8.26 -10.26
CA CYS A 127 2.17 8.45 -11.71
C CYS A 127 2.65 9.87 -12.05
N ASN A 128 2.08 10.90 -11.43
CA ASN A 128 2.54 12.29 -11.63
C ASN A 128 3.99 12.46 -11.20
N ARG A 129 4.32 11.96 -10.00
CA ARG A 129 5.68 12.00 -9.46
C ARG A 129 6.70 11.22 -10.31
N ALA A 130 6.26 10.14 -10.96
CA ALA A 130 7.08 9.36 -11.89
C ALA A 130 7.33 10.13 -13.20
N ARG A 131 6.29 10.76 -13.75
CA ARG A 131 6.39 11.61 -14.95
C ARG A 131 7.32 12.80 -14.74
N GLU A 132 7.24 13.46 -13.59
CA GLU A 132 8.17 14.55 -13.20
C GLU A 132 9.64 14.12 -13.21
N ARG A 133 9.89 12.83 -12.97
CA ARG A 133 11.23 12.21 -13.00
C ARG A 133 11.61 11.65 -14.38
N GLY A 134 10.76 11.82 -15.39
CA GLY A 134 10.97 11.32 -16.74
C GLY A 134 10.79 9.81 -16.89
N ILE A 135 10.11 9.15 -15.95
CA ILE A 135 9.79 7.72 -16.04
C ILE A 135 8.60 7.53 -16.98
N ASP A 136 8.71 6.62 -17.94
CA ASP A 136 7.58 6.18 -18.75
C ASP A 136 6.66 5.28 -17.92
N VAL A 137 5.51 5.83 -17.52
CA VAL A 137 4.59 5.15 -16.60
C VAL A 137 3.76 4.07 -17.29
N GLU A 138 3.55 4.17 -18.60
CA GLU A 138 2.58 3.33 -19.31
C GLU A 138 2.95 1.84 -19.32
N PRO A 139 4.19 1.43 -19.62
CA PRO A 139 4.60 0.03 -19.54
C PRO A 139 4.45 -0.53 -18.12
N VAL A 140 4.87 0.24 -17.12
CA VAL A 140 4.80 -0.17 -15.71
C VAL A 140 3.36 -0.36 -15.24
N LEU A 141 2.46 0.53 -15.63
CA LEU A 141 1.04 0.42 -15.31
C LEU A 141 0.41 -0.84 -15.91
N ARG A 142 0.72 -1.18 -17.16
CA ARG A 142 0.23 -2.42 -17.79
C ARG A 142 0.73 -3.65 -17.06
N ASP A 143 2.03 -3.69 -16.76
CA ASP A 143 2.63 -4.83 -16.05
C ASP A 143 1.97 -5.05 -14.69
N VAL A 144 1.72 -3.98 -13.92
CA VAL A 144 1.07 -4.11 -12.61
C VAL A 144 -0.43 -4.40 -12.74
N ALA A 145 -1.10 -3.85 -13.76
CA ALA A 145 -2.50 -4.14 -14.03
C ALA A 145 -2.74 -5.64 -14.32
N ASP A 146 -1.78 -6.31 -14.96
CA ASP A 146 -1.84 -7.76 -15.21
C ASP A 146 -1.74 -8.59 -13.92
N LEU A 147 -1.00 -8.09 -12.91
CA LEU A 147 -0.93 -8.71 -11.58
C LEU A 147 -2.19 -8.44 -10.73
N SER A 148 -2.90 -7.34 -11.03
CA SER A 148 -3.98 -6.80 -10.23
C SER A 148 -5.29 -7.59 -10.36
N SER A 149 -6.10 -7.56 -9.30
CA SER A 149 -7.42 -8.20 -9.26
C SER A 149 -8.36 -7.52 -10.25
N ASP A 150 -9.18 -8.33 -10.91
CA ASP A 150 -10.29 -7.91 -11.77
C ASP A 150 -11.65 -7.88 -11.05
N VAL A 151 -11.67 -8.23 -9.75
CA VAL A 151 -12.87 -8.15 -8.92
C VAL A 151 -13.18 -6.69 -8.56
N ASP A 152 -14.44 -6.30 -8.74
CA ASP A 152 -14.99 -5.01 -8.29
C ASP A 152 -15.69 -5.20 -6.94
N ILE A 153 -15.00 -4.85 -5.86
CA ILE A 153 -15.48 -5.07 -4.47
C ILE A 153 -16.44 -3.94 -4.04
N GLY A 154 -16.38 -2.77 -4.69
CA GLY A 154 -17.04 -1.53 -4.23
C GLY A 154 -17.93 -0.81 -5.26
N GLY A 155 -18.09 -1.34 -6.47
CA GLY A 155 -18.80 -0.69 -7.56
C GLY A 155 -18.03 0.48 -8.19
N PHE A 156 -16.73 0.58 -7.93
CA PHE A 156 -15.84 1.65 -8.42
C PHE A 156 -14.87 1.15 -9.51
N GLY A 157 -15.10 -0.07 -10.02
CA GLY A 157 -14.18 -0.79 -10.91
C GLY A 157 -13.22 -1.66 -10.11
N SER A 158 -12.42 -2.48 -10.80
CA SER A 158 -11.44 -3.39 -10.16
C SER A 158 -10.09 -2.73 -9.92
N MET A 159 -9.22 -3.33 -9.10
CA MET A 159 -7.83 -2.82 -8.95
C MET A 159 -7.11 -2.72 -10.29
N ARG A 160 -7.29 -3.70 -11.18
CA ARG A 160 -6.74 -3.64 -12.54
C ARG A 160 -7.19 -2.38 -13.27
N MET A 161 -8.49 -2.06 -13.20
CA MET A 161 -9.02 -0.84 -13.80
C MET A 161 -8.42 0.42 -13.13
N LEU A 162 -8.40 0.47 -11.80
CA LEU A 162 -7.86 1.62 -11.05
C LEU A 162 -6.38 1.88 -11.39
N ILE A 163 -5.55 0.83 -11.47
CA ILE A 163 -4.15 0.97 -11.89
C ILE A 163 -4.07 1.60 -13.29
N MET A 164 -4.86 1.11 -14.25
CA MET A 164 -4.87 1.68 -15.60
C MET A 164 -5.33 3.14 -15.67
N ARG A 165 -6.11 3.61 -14.69
CA ARG A 165 -6.48 5.03 -14.56
C ARG A 165 -5.31 5.93 -14.17
N GLY A 166 -4.14 5.37 -13.81
CA GLY A 166 -2.88 6.12 -13.71
C GLY A 166 -2.43 6.77 -15.02
N LEU A 167 -2.96 6.31 -16.17
CA LEU A 167 -2.74 6.95 -17.48
C LEU A 167 -3.46 8.30 -17.61
N GLU A 168 -4.47 8.56 -16.78
CA GLU A 168 -5.12 9.85 -16.72
C GLU A 168 -4.09 10.91 -16.24
N ILE A 169 -4.14 12.09 -16.86
CA ILE A 169 -3.32 13.23 -16.46
C ILE A 169 -4.19 14.12 -15.61
N HIS A 170 -3.81 14.26 -14.34
CA HIS A 170 -4.47 15.13 -13.38
C HIS A 170 -3.43 16.06 -12.79
N ASP A 171 -3.67 17.37 -12.78
CA ASP A 171 -2.89 18.29 -11.94
C ASP A 171 -3.34 18.08 -10.49
N ILE A 172 -2.51 17.39 -9.71
CA ILE A 172 -2.72 17.19 -8.27
C ILE A 172 -1.71 18.10 -7.58
N ASP A 173 -2.06 19.38 -7.49
CA ASP A 173 -1.33 20.39 -6.72
C ASP A 173 -1.53 20.19 -5.21
#